data_AF-A0A0F3IRB9-F1
#
_entry.id   AF-A0A0F3IRB9-F1
#
_cell.length_a   1.000
_cell.length_b   1.000
_cell.length_c   1.000
_cell.angle_alpha   90.00
_cell.angle_beta   90.00
_cell.angle_gamma   90.00
#
_symmetry.space_group_name_H-M   'P 1'
#
loop_
_entity.id
_entity.type
_entity.pdbx_description
1 polymer ?
#
loop_
_entity_poly.entity_id
_entity_poly.type
_entity_poly.pdbx_seq_one_letter_code
_entity_poly.pdbx_strand_id
1 'polypeptide(L)'
;AGAAGVAALLAEPHHFVGKKNVGTLLCGGNIDARLLSSILMRGLVRDGRLVRIRSELGDLPGTLARYSDVIGKAGGNIVEVHHQRMFLDVPIKQTEIDTMMEARGADHVRDILEALNEAGFPSRLLTD
;
A
#
# COMPACT_ATOMS: atom_id res chain seq x y z
N ALA A 1 18.31 -17.63 5.24
CA ALA A 1 19.00 -18.47 6.25
C ALA A 1 19.06 -17.77 7.62
N GLY A 2 19.70 -16.60 7.74
CA GLY A 2 19.90 -15.94 9.05
C GLY A 2 18.64 -15.65 9.88
N ALA A 3 17.51 -15.34 9.24
CA ALA A 3 16.24 -15.08 9.93
C ALA A 3 15.37 -16.33 10.16
N ALA A 4 15.80 -17.52 9.70
CA ALA A 4 14.95 -18.72 9.73
C ALA A 4 14.55 -19.14 11.15
N GLY A 5 15.48 -19.06 12.10
CA GLY A 5 15.17 -19.40 13.49
C GLY A 5 14.21 -18.39 14.14
N VAL A 6 14.34 -17.09 13.84
CA VAL A 6 13.36 -16.07 14.28
C VAL A 6 11.98 -16.35 13.65
N ALA A 7 11.93 -16.71 12.37
CA ALA A 7 10.68 -17.03 11.69
C ALA A 7 9.98 -18.23 12.34
N ALA A 8 10.71 -19.29 12.70
CA ALA A 8 10.15 -20.44 13.42
C ALA A 8 9.61 -20.06 14.82
N LEU A 9 10.34 -19.20 15.54
CA LEU A 9 9.89 -18.70 16.86
C LEU A 9 8.59 -17.90 16.77
N LEU A 10 8.41 -17.10 15.71
CA LEU A 10 7.20 -16.30 15.50
C LEU A 10 6.03 -17.14 14.96
N ALA A 11 6.30 -18.11 14.11
CA ALA A 11 5.28 -18.97 13.51
C ALA A 11 4.72 -19.98 14.52
N GLU A 12 5.57 -20.54 15.38
CA GLU A 12 5.20 -21.60 16.33
C GLU A 12 5.54 -21.25 17.78
N PRO A 13 5.00 -20.15 18.33
CA PRO A 13 5.37 -19.68 19.67
C PRO A 13 4.99 -20.67 20.77
N HIS A 14 4.00 -21.52 20.51
CA HIS A 14 3.44 -22.47 21.47
C HIS A 14 4.46 -23.54 21.91
N HIS A 15 5.45 -23.89 21.07
CA HIS A 15 6.53 -24.82 21.44
C HIS A 15 7.50 -24.26 22.51
N PHE A 16 7.45 -22.96 22.78
CA PHE A 16 8.41 -22.26 23.62
C PHE A 16 7.80 -21.69 24.92
N VAL A 17 6.50 -21.93 25.15
CA VAL A 17 5.80 -21.46 26.35
C VAL A 17 6.44 -22.03 27.62
N GLY A 18 6.64 -21.18 28.63
CA GLY A 18 7.24 -21.54 29.92
C GLY A 18 8.76 -21.70 29.90
N LYS A 19 9.42 -21.55 28.75
CA LYS A 19 10.89 -21.49 28.68
C LYS A 19 11.36 -20.12 29.14
N LYS A 20 12.27 -20.08 30.12
CA LYS A 20 12.82 -18.82 30.66
C LYS A 20 13.70 -18.07 29.65
N ASN A 21 14.50 -18.82 28.89
CA ASN A 21 15.45 -18.26 27.93
C ASN A 21 15.31 -19.01 26.60
N VAL A 22 15.07 -18.28 25.51
CA VAL A 22 15.02 -18.81 24.15
C VAL A 22 15.92 -17.95 23.28
N GLY A 23 16.83 -18.59 22.55
CA GLY A 23 17.78 -17.93 21.65
C GLY A 23 17.80 -18.61 20.30
N THR A 24 18.17 -17.86 19.27
CA THR A 24 18.36 -18.38 17.91
C THR A 24 19.72 -17.96 17.38
N LEU A 25 20.31 -18.80 16.53
CA LEU A 25 21.57 -18.51 15.87
C LEU A 25 21.31 -17.58 14.67
N LEU A 26 22.03 -16.46 14.62
CA LEU A 26 22.10 -15.60 13.44
C LEU A 26 23.23 -16.10 12.53
N CYS A 27 22.91 -17.02 11.63
CA CYS A 27 23.92 -17.72 10.82
C CYS A 27 24.44 -16.93 9.60
N GLY A 28 23.90 -15.74 9.33
CA GLY A 28 24.36 -14.89 8.23
C GLY A 28 23.43 -13.71 7.94
N GLY A 29 23.93 -12.73 7.18
CA GLY A 29 23.21 -11.50 6.82
C GLY A 29 23.59 -10.93 5.46
N ASN A 30 24.33 -11.68 4.63
CA ASN A 30 24.70 -11.27 3.29
C ASN A 30 23.46 -11.30 2.40
N ILE A 31 22.87 -10.13 2.19
CA ILE A 31 21.72 -9.92 1.31
C ILE A 31 22.07 -8.88 0.27
N ASP A 32 21.68 -9.14 -0.97
CA ASP A 32 21.76 -8.14 -2.03
C ASP A 32 20.81 -6.97 -1.75
N ALA A 33 21.27 -5.74 -2.01
CA ALA A 33 20.50 -4.54 -1.71
C ALA A 33 19.16 -4.47 -2.49
N ARG A 34 19.10 -5.01 -3.72
CA ARG A 34 17.86 -5.07 -4.49
C ARG A 34 16.89 -6.08 -3.88
N LEU A 35 17.39 -7.23 -3.44
CA LEU A 35 16.57 -8.22 -2.74
C LEU A 35 16.01 -7.66 -1.42
N LEU A 36 16.85 -6.97 -0.63
CA LEU A 36 16.41 -6.30 0.60
C LEU A 36 15.31 -5.27 0.31
N SER A 37 15.52 -4.41 -0.68
CA SER A 37 14.52 -3.42 -1.11
C SER A 37 13.19 -4.07 -1.49
N SER A 38 13.21 -5.13 -2.31
CA SER A 38 12.00 -5.87 -2.71
C SER A 38 11.24 -6.47 -1.53
N ILE A 39 11.95 -6.94 -0.50
CA ILE A 39 11.33 -7.48 0.73
C ILE A 39 10.71 -6.36 1.55
N LEU A 40 11.39 -5.22 1.70
CA LEU A 40 10.86 -4.05 2.42
C LEU A 40 9.58 -3.53 1.75
N MET A 41 9.59 -3.39 0.42
CA MET A 41 8.42 -2.97 -0.35
C MET A 41 7.25 -3.93 -0.17
N ARG A 42 7.48 -5.25 -0.27
CA ARG A 42 6.44 -6.26 -0.02
C ARG A 42 5.91 -6.21 1.41
N GLY A 43 6.77 -5.93 2.40
CA GLY A 43 6.37 -5.72 3.78
C GLY A 43 5.42 -4.53 3.92
N LEU A 44 5.75 -3.39 3.31
CA LEU A 44 4.90 -2.19 3.33
C LEU A 44 3.55 -2.43 2.66
N VAL A 45 3.52 -3.16 1.53
CA VAL A 45 2.27 -3.52 0.84
C VAL A 45 1.42 -4.43 1.72
N ARG A 46 2.01 -5.49 2.29
CA ARG A 46 1.30 -6.45 3.14
C ARG A 46 0.71 -5.81 4.40
N ASP A 47 1.43 -4.86 4.98
CA ASP A 47 1.00 -4.15 6.18
C ASP A 47 0.00 -3.01 5.87
N GLY A 48 -0.39 -2.82 4.61
CA GLY A 48 -1.29 -1.75 4.17
C GLY A 48 -0.68 -0.35 4.31
N ARG A 49 0.65 -0.25 4.36
CA ARG A 49 1.39 1.00 4.50
C ARG A 49 1.82 1.61 3.17
N LEU A 50 1.81 0.82 2.11
CA LEU A 50 1.93 1.27 0.73
C LEU A 50 0.84 0.59 -0.07
N VAL A 51 -0.07 1.36 -0.67
CA VAL A 51 -1.22 0.82 -1.39
C VAL A 51 -1.36 1.45 -2.75
N ARG A 52 -1.94 0.70 -3.68
CA ARG A 52 -2.39 1.21 -4.96
C ARG A 52 -3.91 1.25 -4.95
N ILE A 53 -4.48 2.40 -5.27
CA ILE A 53 -5.91 2.57 -5.46
C ILE A 53 -6.19 2.98 -6.89
N ARG A 54 -7.36 2.61 -7.38
CA ARG A 54 -7.92 3.09 -8.64
C ARG A 54 -9.14 3.91 -8.34
N SER A 55 -9.18 5.11 -8.90
CA SER A 55 -10.29 6.05 -8.71
C SER A 55 -10.80 6.57 -10.05
N GLU A 56 -12.09 6.85 -10.12
CA GLU A 56 -12.71 7.49 -11.29
C GLU A 56 -12.69 9.01 -11.15
N LEU A 57 -12.07 9.70 -12.12
CA LEU A 57 -12.05 11.17 -12.19
C LEU A 57 -12.85 11.67 -13.39
N GLY A 58 -13.70 12.66 -13.13
CA GLY A 58 -14.35 13.42 -14.19
C GLY A 58 -13.36 14.26 -14.99
N ASP A 59 -13.64 14.46 -16.28
CA ASP A 59 -12.80 15.25 -17.19
C ASP A 59 -13.09 16.76 -17.06
N LEU A 60 -12.78 17.31 -15.88
CA LEU A 60 -12.91 18.73 -15.58
C LEU A 60 -11.60 19.30 -15.03
N PRO A 61 -11.19 20.51 -15.42
CA PRO A 61 -10.05 21.20 -14.82
C PRO A 61 -10.18 21.29 -13.29
N GLY A 62 -9.08 21.06 -12.57
CA GLY A 62 -9.03 21.11 -11.10
C GLY A 62 -9.47 19.83 -10.38
N THR A 63 -9.98 18.82 -11.09
CA THR A 63 -10.41 17.54 -10.48
C THR A 63 -9.26 16.83 -9.77
N LEU A 64 -8.07 16.79 -10.37
CA LEU A 64 -6.89 16.20 -9.72
C LEU A 64 -6.46 16.97 -8.47
N ALA A 65 -6.58 18.30 -8.46
CA ALA A 65 -6.26 19.10 -7.28
C ALA A 65 -7.22 18.78 -6.12
N ARG A 66 -8.52 18.66 -6.40
CA ARG A 66 -9.52 18.25 -5.40
C ARG A 66 -9.28 16.82 -4.91
N TYR A 67 -8.96 15.90 -5.82
CA TYR A 67 -8.63 14.52 -5.49
C TYR A 67 -7.43 14.42 -4.54
N SER A 68 -6.32 15.10 -4.88
CA SER A 68 -5.11 15.13 -4.05
C SER A 68 -5.35 15.82 -2.70
N ASP A 69 -6.18 16.87 -2.65
CA ASP A 69 -6.56 17.55 -1.40
C ASP A 69 -7.36 16.62 -0.47
N VAL A 70 -8.28 15.82 -0.99
CA VAL A 70 -9.02 14.83 -0.19
C VAL A 70 -8.08 13.79 0.42
N ILE A 71 -7.15 13.24 -0.36
CA ILE A 71 -6.14 12.28 0.14
C ILE A 71 -5.27 12.93 1.22
N GLY A 72 -4.78 14.15 0.97
CA GLY A 72 -3.93 14.88 1.92
C GLY A 72 -4.65 15.19 3.24
N LYS A 73 -5.93 15.60 3.19
CA LYS A 73 -6.76 15.86 4.38
C LYS A 73 -7.06 14.58 5.17
N ALA A 74 -7.23 13.46 4.48
CA ALA A 74 -7.35 12.15 5.11
C ALA A 74 -6.02 11.64 5.68
N GLY A 75 -4.90 12.33 5.43
CA GLY A 75 -3.58 11.99 5.97
C GLY A 75 -2.78 10.98 5.13
N GLY A 76 -3.22 10.69 3.91
CA GLY A 76 -2.48 9.88 2.95
C GLY A 76 -1.33 10.66 2.30
N ASN A 77 -0.21 9.98 2.05
CA ASN A 77 0.94 10.56 1.34
C ASN A 77 1.04 9.98 -0.07
N ILE A 78 0.81 10.80 -1.10
CA ILE A 78 0.84 10.35 -2.49
C ILE A 78 2.29 10.13 -2.93
N VAL A 79 2.60 8.90 -3.36
CA VAL A 79 3.92 8.53 -3.89
C VAL A 79 3.94 8.69 -5.40
N GLU A 80 2.90 8.22 -6.07
CA GLU A 80 2.84 8.21 -7.53
C GLU A 80 1.40 8.30 -8.02
N VAL A 81 1.22 8.98 -9.15
CA VAL A 81 -0.07 9.12 -9.81
C VAL A 81 0.09 8.79 -11.29
N HIS A 82 -0.64 7.78 -11.74
CA HIS A 82 -0.74 7.41 -13.14
C HIS A 82 -2.13 7.79 -13.65
N HIS A 83 -2.16 8.72 -14.59
CA HIS A 83 -3.39 9.19 -15.23
C HIS A 83 -3.32 8.87 -16.72
N GLN A 84 -4.04 7.84 -17.17
CA GLN A 84 -4.02 7.44 -18.58
C GLN A 84 -5.10 8.21 -19.37
N ARG A 85 -4.70 9.31 -20.01
CA ARG A 85 -5.46 9.94 -21.09
C ARG A 85 -4.96 9.38 -22.43
N MET A 86 -5.45 8.21 -22.84
CA MET A 86 -5.17 7.72 -24.20
C MET A 86 -6.41 7.83 -25.08
N PHE A 87 -6.25 8.58 -26.17
CA PHE A 87 -7.18 8.76 -27.28
C PHE A 87 -7.71 7.41 -27.77
N LEU A 88 -8.96 7.10 -27.45
CA LEU A 88 -9.68 5.96 -28.02
C LEU A 88 -11.11 6.40 -28.34
N ASP A 89 -11.50 6.22 -29.60
CA ASP A 89 -12.77 6.59 -30.24
C ASP A 89 -13.99 5.81 -29.69
N VAL A 90 -14.25 5.83 -28.38
CA VAL A 90 -15.50 5.29 -27.78
C VAL A 90 -15.81 6.00 -26.44
N PRO A 91 -17.07 6.08 -25.98
CA PRO A 91 -17.67 7.32 -25.51
C PRO A 91 -17.45 7.61 -24.01
N ILE A 92 -17.09 8.88 -23.74
CA ILE A 92 -17.71 9.77 -22.73
C ILE A 92 -17.52 9.39 -21.24
N LYS A 93 -16.54 10.08 -20.61
CA LYS A 93 -16.62 10.82 -19.31
C LYS A 93 -16.02 10.30 -18.00
N GLN A 94 -15.23 9.23 -17.94
CA GLN A 94 -14.46 8.94 -16.73
C GLN A 94 -13.04 8.52 -17.08
N THR A 95 -12.06 9.28 -16.58
CA THR A 95 -10.65 8.89 -16.66
C THR A 95 -10.30 8.15 -15.38
N GLU A 96 -9.78 6.92 -15.51
CA GLU A 96 -9.26 6.20 -14.35
C GLU A 96 -7.91 6.80 -13.95
N ILE A 97 -7.72 6.99 -12.65
CA ILE A 97 -6.43 7.34 -12.06
C ILE A 97 -5.99 6.19 -11.16
N ASP A 98 -4.75 5.77 -11.34
CA ASP A 98 -4.09 4.87 -10.39
C ASP A 98 -3.21 5.72 -9.48
N THR A 99 -3.43 5.62 -8.18
CA THR A 99 -2.64 6.34 -7.18
C THR A 99 -1.94 5.35 -6.28
N MET A 100 -0.62 5.42 -6.23
CA MET A 100 0.17 4.78 -5.18
C MET A 100 0.36 5.77 -4.04
N MET A 101 0.04 5.35 -2.82
CA MET A 101 0.18 6.19 -1.64
C MET A 101 0.64 5.40 -0.42
N GLU A 102 1.29 6.11 0.50
CA GLU A 102 1.60 5.60 1.83
C GLU A 102 0.47 5.89 2.80
N ALA A 103 0.22 4.93 3.69
CA ALA A 103 -0.80 4.97 4.73
C ALA A 103 -0.24 4.40 6.05
N ARG A 104 -1.01 4.56 7.14
CA ARG A 104 -0.61 4.08 8.48
C ARG A 104 -0.99 2.62 8.74
N GLY A 105 -1.59 1.95 7.76
CA GLY A 105 -2.09 0.58 7.85
C GLY A 105 -3.46 0.44 7.18
N ALA A 106 -3.98 -0.79 7.16
CA ALA A 106 -5.22 -1.13 6.45
C ALA A 106 -6.45 -0.30 6.90
N ASP A 107 -6.56 0.04 8.18
CA ASP A 107 -7.70 0.83 8.69
C ASP A 107 -7.69 2.25 8.09
N HIS A 108 -6.53 2.90 8.10
CA HIS A 108 -6.35 4.22 7.49
C HIS A 108 -6.61 4.21 5.98
N VAL A 109 -6.30 3.11 5.29
CA VAL A 109 -6.63 2.96 3.87
C VAL A 109 -8.14 2.94 3.66
N ARG A 110 -8.91 2.30 4.54
CA ARG A 110 -10.38 2.32 4.47
C ARG A 110 -10.91 3.72 4.68
N ASP A 111 -10.40 4.44 5.68
CA ASP A 111 -10.80 5.84 5.94
C ASP A 111 -10.56 6.74 4.71
N ILE A 112 -9.41 6.57 4.03
CA ILE A 112 -9.10 7.33 2.80
C ILE A 112 -10.05 6.96 1.65
N LEU A 113 -10.36 5.68 1.48
CA LEU A 113 -11.30 5.23 0.44
C LEU A 113 -12.71 5.77 0.70
N GLU A 114 -13.17 5.78 1.95
CA GLU A 114 -14.46 6.36 2.35
C GLU A 114 -14.49 7.86 2.03
N ALA A 115 -13.47 8.61 2.44
CA ALA A 115 -13.37 10.05 2.14
C ALA A 115 -13.38 10.36 0.64
N LEU A 116 -12.71 9.54 -0.18
CA LEU A 116 -12.72 9.67 -1.63
C LEU A 116 -14.10 9.39 -2.21
N ASN A 117 -14.76 8.32 -1.78
CA ASN A 117 -16.11 7.97 -2.22
C ASN A 117 -17.13 9.07 -1.86
N GLU A 118 -17.06 9.62 -0.64
CA GLU A 118 -17.90 10.75 -0.19
C GLU A 118 -17.65 12.03 -1.01
N ALA A 119 -16.41 12.26 -1.43
CA ALA A 119 -16.04 13.39 -2.29
C ALA A 119 -16.39 13.21 -3.78
N GLY A 120 -17.09 12.11 -4.12
CA GLY A 120 -17.51 11.80 -5.49
C GLY A 120 -16.38 11.26 -6.36
N PHE A 121 -15.37 10.63 -5.76
CA PHE A 121 -14.32 9.88 -6.43
C PHE A 121 -14.50 8.40 -6.09
N PRO A 122 -15.31 7.64 -6.85
CA PRO A 122 -15.43 6.20 -6.66
C PRO A 122 -14.04 5.56 -6.68
N SER A 123 -13.64 4.94 -5.56
CA SER A 123 -12.28 4.43 -5.35
C SER A 123 -12.30 2.99 -4.85
N ARG A 124 -11.40 2.18 -5.40
CA ARG A 124 -11.17 0.80 -4.96
C ARG A 124 -9.69 0.52 -4.77
N LEU A 125 -9.37 -0.35 -3.81
CA LEU A 125 -8.03 -0.91 -3.67
C LEU A 125 -7.72 -1.80 -4.88
N LEU A 126 -6.52 -1.68 -5.45
CA LEU A 126 -5.99 -2.67 -6.37
C LEU A 126 -5.23 -3.71 -5.55
N THR A 127 -5.63 -4.97 -5.68
CA THR A 127 -4.89 -6.10 -5.10
C THR A 127 -4.04 -6.66 -6.23
N ASP A 128 -2.72 -6.64 -6.05
CA ASP A 128 -1.79 -7.38 -6.92
C ASP A 128 -1.84 -8.89 -6.63
#